data_AF-A0A142Y523-F1
#
_entry.id   AF-A0A142Y523-F1
#
_cell.length_a   1.000
_cell.length_b   1.000
_cell.length_c   1.000
_cell.angle_alpha   90.00
_cell.angle_beta   90.00
_cell.angle_gamma   90.00
#
_symmetry.space_group_name_H-M   'P 1'
#
loop_
_entity.id
_entity.type
_entity.pdbx_description
1 polymer ?
#
loop_
_entity_poly.entity_id
_entity_poly.type
_entity_poly.pdbx_seq_one_letter_code
_entity_poly.pdbx_strand_id
1 'polypeptide(L)'
;MTTESVGILISAEDKATAELKKVEKEFEKFLKIRDKELEALKLERIALEQGEEAAYSYKLQLQGLDEATANLIAKEKAHVEQLKKIKAEQDKASQGPTGAKGTKATVEFLGSVSSLAGAGQVGSVAGQVGSLTEKISQFSEVSKLGGAGALAFKAGLVSAAAAIGFGIGKAIGDLVFETEKWNKALEDSIALQDKLNQKQRMFASDRFSRDMQDIAHIEDPAAQEEAQLKLIERLDDQALAIGKTIAKMDEQKKAISTFDEDGNIFSFATGKSAAELQREEIERNIASQKESLQLIRDQQIEVQKNIESQKEANRIADEKAAKLEEEKRILEDQRKQQEFERQQEEARKRAADEEFNQTMRLEEKTISLNRALEIRRIALEDGAEAARRQALEFEGLDAADAARIAAREQELQRMEQQKQQVVKEQVTASGPLQAVQSRTLLRGGGEGFQVKIADSTKKAADILAEMRKLQADLIEATKQNKPVPVNLEQR
;
A
#
# COMPACT_ATOMS: atom_id res chain seq x y z
N MET A 1 -58.03 -11.58 29.92
CA MET A 1 -56.95 -12.34 29.24
C MET A 1 -55.68 -11.48 29.05
N THR A 2 -55.26 -10.69 30.05
CA THR A 2 -54.14 -9.73 29.91
C THR A 2 -53.02 -9.91 30.94
N THR A 3 -53.20 -10.78 31.95
CA THR A 3 -52.20 -11.01 33.01
C THR A 3 -51.30 -12.23 32.76
N GLU A 4 -51.80 -13.25 32.05
CA GLU A 4 -51.02 -14.46 31.76
C GLU A 4 -50.00 -14.27 30.62
N SER A 5 -50.29 -13.39 29.66
CA SER A 5 -49.38 -13.08 28.55
C SER A 5 -48.13 -12.31 29.01
N VAL A 6 -48.23 -11.49 30.06
CA VAL A 6 -47.09 -10.75 30.63
C VAL A 6 -46.14 -11.68 31.39
N GLY A 7 -46.67 -12.69 32.10
CA GLY A 7 -45.84 -13.68 32.81
C GLY A 7 -45.01 -14.56 31.88
N ILE A 8 -45.56 -14.91 30.71
CA ILE A 8 -44.84 -15.72 29.70
C ILE A 8 -43.68 -14.92 29.09
N LEU A 9 -43.89 -13.63 28.80
CA LEU A 9 -42.86 -12.75 28.24
C LEU A 9 -41.69 -12.53 29.22
N ILE A 10 -41.97 -12.28 30.50
CA ILE A 10 -40.92 -12.09 31.52
C ILE A 10 -40.10 -13.38 31.70
N SER A 11 -40.73 -14.56 31.72
CA SER A 11 -39.98 -15.82 31.87
C SER A 11 -39.12 -16.18 30.64
N ALA A 12 -39.53 -15.73 29.45
CA ALA A 12 -38.76 -15.91 28.22
C ALA A 12 -37.53 -14.98 28.19
N GLU A 13 -37.69 -13.74 28.67
CA GLU A 13 -36.62 -12.76 28.80
C GLU A 13 -35.56 -13.21 29.84
N ASP A 14 -35.99 -13.76 30.96
CA ASP A 14 -35.08 -14.31 31.98
C ASP A 14 -34.27 -15.51 31.47
N LYS A 15 -34.89 -16.41 30.69
CA LYS A 15 -34.20 -17.55 30.08
C LYS A 15 -33.20 -17.11 29.01
N ALA A 16 -33.57 -16.14 28.17
CA ALA A 16 -32.67 -15.59 27.16
C ALA A 16 -31.45 -14.91 27.81
N THR A 17 -31.67 -14.16 28.90
CA THR A 17 -30.59 -13.50 29.64
C THR A 17 -29.65 -14.51 30.31
N ALA A 18 -30.18 -15.62 30.82
CA ALA A 18 -29.37 -16.69 31.40
C ALA A 18 -28.49 -17.40 30.36
N GLU A 19 -29.01 -17.65 29.15
CA GLU A 19 -28.23 -18.23 28.05
C GLU A 19 -27.19 -17.24 27.52
N LEU A 20 -27.50 -15.95 27.40
CA LEU A 20 -26.52 -14.92 27.03
C LEU A 20 -25.35 -14.85 28.02
N LYS A 21 -25.62 -14.93 29.33
CA LYS A 21 -24.56 -14.97 30.36
C LYS A 21 -23.71 -16.25 30.30
N LYS A 22 -24.25 -17.37 29.83
CA LYS A 22 -23.46 -18.59 29.59
C LYS A 22 -22.54 -18.41 28.40
N VAL A 23 -23.07 -17.90 27.29
CA VAL A 23 -22.30 -17.62 26.07
C VAL A 23 -21.18 -16.62 26.37
N GLU A 24 -21.45 -15.57 27.14
CA GLU A 24 -20.44 -14.59 27.57
C GLU A 24 -19.30 -15.25 28.37
N LYS A 25 -19.63 -16.14 29.31
CA LYS A 25 -18.63 -16.91 30.07
C LYS A 25 -17.82 -17.88 29.21
N GLU A 26 -18.43 -18.51 28.22
CA GLU A 26 -17.72 -19.39 27.28
C GLU A 26 -16.81 -18.59 26.35
N PHE A 27 -17.26 -17.42 25.90
CA PHE A 27 -16.47 -16.50 25.11
C PHE A 27 -15.25 -15.97 25.89
N GLU A 28 -15.42 -15.60 27.16
CA GLU A 28 -14.29 -15.22 28.02
C GLU A 28 -13.28 -16.35 28.21
N LYS A 29 -13.75 -17.61 28.36
CA LYS A 29 -12.84 -18.77 28.44
C LYS A 29 -12.09 -18.97 27.13
N PHE A 30 -12.76 -18.81 25.99
CA PHE A 30 -12.14 -18.91 24.68
C PHE A 30 -11.06 -17.85 24.48
N LEU A 31 -11.34 -16.59 24.84
CA LEU A 31 -10.35 -15.51 24.76
C LEU A 31 -9.10 -15.81 25.62
N LYS A 32 -9.29 -16.33 26.84
CA LYS A 32 -8.17 -16.75 27.71
C LYS A 32 -7.33 -17.88 27.12
N ILE A 33 -7.92 -18.81 26.38
CA ILE A 33 -7.19 -19.88 25.69
C ILE A 33 -6.41 -19.30 24.51
N ARG A 34 -7.07 -18.48 23.68
CA ARG A 34 -6.45 -17.82 22.53
C ARG A 34 -5.24 -16.98 22.94
N ASP A 35 -5.37 -16.19 24.00
CA ASP A 35 -4.28 -15.32 24.45
C ASP A 35 -3.09 -16.14 24.98
N LYS A 36 -3.35 -17.26 25.67
CA LYS A 36 -2.30 -18.22 26.09
C LYS A 36 -1.59 -18.87 24.90
N GLU A 37 -2.32 -19.26 23.86
CA GLU A 37 -1.73 -19.85 22.66
C GLU A 37 -0.91 -18.82 21.87
N LEU A 38 -1.38 -17.57 21.77
CA LEU A 38 -0.61 -16.49 21.17
C LEU A 38 0.68 -16.20 21.93
N GLU A 39 0.66 -16.25 23.27
CA GLU A 39 1.88 -16.12 24.08
C GLU A 39 2.85 -17.29 23.84
N ALA A 40 2.34 -18.52 23.74
CA ALA A 40 3.17 -19.69 23.43
C ALA A 40 3.83 -19.58 22.05
N LEU A 41 3.09 -19.13 21.02
CA LEU A 41 3.62 -18.91 19.68
C LEU A 41 4.65 -17.78 19.63
N LYS A 42 4.47 -16.70 20.41
CA LYS A 42 5.47 -15.63 20.54
C LYS A 42 6.77 -16.16 21.16
N LEU A 43 6.67 -17.00 22.19
CA LEU A 43 7.84 -17.62 22.81
C LEU A 43 8.60 -18.52 21.83
N GLU A 44 7.89 -19.35 21.06
CA GLU A 44 8.49 -20.21 20.04
C GLU A 44 9.15 -19.39 18.93
N ARG A 45 8.51 -18.31 18.48
CA ARG A 45 9.10 -17.39 17.50
C ARG A 45 10.39 -16.75 18.01
N ILE A 46 10.42 -16.27 19.25
CA ILE A 46 11.64 -15.69 19.85
C ILE A 46 12.72 -16.76 19.98
N ALA A 47 12.38 -18.02 20.30
CA ALA A 47 13.34 -19.11 20.39
C ALA A 47 14.00 -19.39 19.03
N LEU A 48 13.22 -19.34 17.94
CA LEU A 48 13.70 -19.55 16.58
C LEU A 48 14.51 -18.36 16.04
N GLU A 49 14.08 -17.11 16.31
CA GLU A 49 14.72 -15.90 15.76
C GLU A 49 15.93 -15.44 16.58
N GLN A 50 15.85 -15.53 17.91
CA GLN A 50 16.82 -14.92 18.84
C GLN A 50 17.50 -15.95 19.76
N GLY A 51 17.10 -17.22 19.66
CA GLY A 51 17.64 -18.32 20.46
C GLY A 51 16.85 -18.62 21.73
N GLU A 52 17.05 -19.83 22.27
CA GLU A 52 16.40 -20.33 23.50
C GLU A 52 16.61 -19.42 24.72
N GLU A 53 17.76 -18.73 24.79
CA GLU A 53 18.07 -17.78 25.87
C GLU A 53 17.12 -16.57 25.86
N ALA A 54 16.87 -16.00 24.68
CA ALA A 54 15.98 -14.87 24.51
C ALA A 54 14.52 -15.23 24.80
N ALA A 55 14.08 -16.43 24.37
CA ALA A 55 12.74 -16.93 24.67
C ALA A 55 12.53 -17.14 26.17
N TYR A 56 13.55 -17.68 26.86
CA TYR A 56 13.48 -17.88 28.30
C TYR A 56 13.48 -16.55 29.07
N SER A 57 14.26 -15.56 28.63
CA SER A 57 14.21 -14.20 29.20
C SER A 57 12.83 -13.56 29.03
N TYR A 58 12.27 -13.60 27.82
CA TYR A 58 10.92 -13.07 27.56
C TYR A 58 9.85 -13.76 28.42
N LYS A 59 9.97 -15.07 28.65
CA LYS A 59 9.09 -15.80 29.57
C LYS A 59 9.17 -15.28 31.02
N LEU A 60 10.37 -14.95 31.50
CA LEU A 60 10.59 -14.39 32.84
C LEU A 60 10.04 -12.96 32.93
N GLN A 61 10.13 -12.16 31.87
CA GLN A 61 9.52 -10.84 31.81
C GLN A 61 7.99 -10.91 31.90
N LEU A 62 7.35 -11.89 31.25
CA LEU A 62 5.91 -12.14 31.40
C LEU A 62 5.51 -12.53 32.82
N GLN A 63 6.45 -13.04 33.63
CA GLN A 63 6.25 -13.34 35.05
C GLN A 63 6.48 -12.12 35.97
N GLY A 64 6.76 -10.94 35.39
CA GLY A 64 6.93 -9.69 36.12
C GLY A 64 8.36 -9.40 36.56
N LEU A 65 9.37 -10.12 36.05
CA LEU A 65 10.77 -9.74 36.26
C LEU A 65 11.15 -8.59 35.33
N ASP A 66 12.02 -7.70 35.78
CA ASP A 66 12.58 -6.68 34.91
C ASP A 66 13.51 -7.32 33.86
N GLU A 67 13.64 -6.65 32.72
CA GLU A 67 14.38 -7.16 31.56
C GLU A 67 15.85 -7.48 31.87
N ALA A 68 16.52 -6.69 32.71
CA ALA A 68 17.91 -6.91 33.06
C ALA A 68 18.07 -8.18 33.91
N THR A 69 17.21 -8.36 34.91
CA THR A 69 17.20 -9.57 35.76
C THR A 69 16.81 -10.82 34.96
N ALA A 70 15.79 -10.73 34.09
CA ALA A 70 15.37 -11.84 33.23
C ALA A 70 16.50 -12.30 32.29
N ASN A 71 17.22 -11.36 31.67
CA ASN A 71 18.36 -11.65 30.80
C ASN A 71 19.53 -12.30 31.55
N LEU A 72 19.80 -11.86 32.79
CA LEU A 72 20.87 -12.42 33.61
C LEU A 72 20.57 -13.88 33.99
N ILE A 73 19.35 -14.15 34.46
CA ILE A 73 18.90 -15.51 34.81
C ILE A 73 18.92 -16.43 33.58
N ALA A 74 18.50 -15.93 32.42
CA ALA A 74 18.53 -16.71 31.18
C ALA A 74 19.95 -17.10 30.77
N LYS A 75 20.91 -16.16 30.84
CA LYS A 75 22.33 -16.43 30.57
C LYS A 75 22.93 -17.43 31.56
N GLU A 76 22.62 -17.29 32.85
CA GLU A 76 23.13 -18.20 33.88
C GLU A 76 22.60 -19.63 33.69
N LYS A 77 21.31 -19.78 33.33
CA LYS A 77 20.73 -21.08 33.00
C LYS A 77 21.41 -21.72 31.79
N ALA A 78 21.67 -20.96 30.73
CA ALA A 78 22.36 -21.46 29.55
C ALA A 78 23.79 -21.93 29.88
N HIS A 79 24.51 -21.19 30.72
CA HIS A 79 25.83 -21.57 31.20
C HIS A 79 25.79 -22.89 32.01
N VAL A 80 24.79 -23.07 32.88
CA VAL A 80 24.59 -24.33 33.63
C VAL A 80 24.30 -25.51 32.69
N GLU A 81 23.50 -25.31 31.64
CA GLU A 81 23.22 -26.36 30.65
C GLU A 81 24.46 -26.73 29.83
N GLN A 82 25.31 -25.75 29.49
CA GLN A 82 26.61 -26.01 28.85
C GLN A 82 27.53 -26.83 29.77
N LEU A 83 27.63 -26.49 31.05
CA LEU A 83 28.41 -27.27 32.02
C LEU A 83 27.88 -28.71 32.17
N LYS A 84 26.55 -28.91 32.15
CA LYS A 84 25.94 -30.25 32.14
C LYS A 84 26.30 -31.05 30.89
N LYS A 85 26.32 -30.42 29.71
CA LYS A 85 26.72 -31.08 28.46
C LYS A 85 28.19 -31.50 28.49
N ILE A 86 29.10 -30.62 28.94
CA ILE A 86 30.52 -30.93 29.09
C ILE A 86 30.73 -32.11 30.05
N LYS A 87 30.03 -32.11 31.19
CA LYS A 87 30.09 -33.22 32.15
C LYS A 87 29.53 -34.52 31.56
N ALA A 88 28.41 -34.47 30.85
CA ALA A 88 27.84 -35.65 30.19
C ALA A 88 28.74 -36.20 29.08
N GLU A 89 29.48 -35.35 28.37
CA GLU A 89 30.49 -35.78 27.40
C GLU A 89 31.74 -36.38 28.06
N GLN A 90 32.16 -35.84 29.21
CA GLN A 90 33.23 -36.42 30.03
C GLN A 90 32.83 -37.80 30.61
N ASP A 91 31.57 -37.95 31.04
CA ASP A 91 31.00 -39.22 31.51
C ASP A 91 30.87 -40.23 30.36
N LYS A 92 30.52 -39.79 29.14
CA LYS A 92 30.54 -40.64 27.94
C LYS A 92 31.95 -41.03 27.50
N ALA A 93 32.92 -40.13 27.63
CA ALA A 93 34.33 -40.42 27.32
C ALA A 93 34.96 -41.41 28.31
N SER A 94 34.47 -41.45 29.56
CA SER A 94 34.87 -42.42 30.58
C SER A 94 34.08 -43.74 30.53
N GLN A 95 33.07 -43.86 29.66
CA GLN A 95 32.24 -45.06 29.47
C GLN A 95 32.38 -45.72 28.07
N GLY A 96 33.35 -45.29 27.25
CA GLY A 96 33.66 -45.92 25.96
C GLY A 96 34.55 -47.19 26.11
N PRO A 97 34.30 -48.24 25.31
CA PRO A 97 34.81 -49.59 25.55
C PRO A 97 36.32 -49.74 25.35
N THR A 98 36.93 -50.47 26.28
CA THR A 98 38.28 -51.00 26.24
C THR A 98 38.59 -51.80 24.96
N GLY A 99 39.60 -51.31 24.20
CA GLY A 99 40.53 -52.10 23.36
C GLY A 99 40.24 -52.15 21.86
N ALA A 100 41.15 -51.84 20.93
CA ALA A 100 42.56 -51.49 21.03
C ALA A 100 43.06 -50.85 19.72
N LYS A 101 43.46 -49.56 19.77
CA LYS A 101 44.53 -48.92 18.97
C LYS A 101 44.86 -47.51 19.50
N GLY A 102 45.15 -47.41 20.80
CA GLY A 102 45.60 -46.18 21.49
C GLY A 102 46.64 -46.46 22.59
N THR A 103 47.35 -47.58 22.48
CA THR A 103 48.11 -48.34 23.50
C THR A 103 49.40 -47.68 24.04
N LYS A 104 49.52 -46.35 24.05
CA LYS A 104 50.71 -45.66 24.62
C LYS A 104 50.42 -44.65 25.73
N ALA A 105 49.23 -44.05 25.80
CA ALA A 105 48.86 -43.16 26.90
C ALA A 105 48.31 -43.92 28.13
N THR A 106 47.79 -45.13 27.91
CA THR A 106 47.06 -45.90 28.94
C THR A 106 47.99 -46.69 29.88
N VAL A 107 49.25 -46.94 29.49
CA VAL A 107 50.19 -47.73 30.32
C VAL A 107 50.72 -46.92 31.51
N GLU A 108 50.88 -45.60 31.37
CA GLU A 108 51.28 -44.73 32.48
C GLU A 108 50.12 -44.45 33.46
N PHE A 109 48.87 -44.56 32.99
CA PHE A 109 47.68 -44.40 33.84
C PHE A 109 47.21 -45.70 34.52
N LEU A 110 47.37 -46.86 33.88
CA LEU A 110 47.01 -48.15 34.48
C LEU A 110 47.98 -48.60 35.58
N GLY A 111 49.22 -48.09 35.59
CA GLY A 111 50.15 -48.28 36.70
C GLY A 111 49.69 -47.63 38.00
N SER A 112 48.92 -46.53 37.95
CA SER A 112 48.42 -45.81 39.12
C SER A 112 47.01 -46.22 39.57
N VAL A 113 46.25 -46.94 38.72
CA VAL A 113 44.88 -47.38 39.04
C VAL A 113 44.82 -48.82 39.56
N SER A 114 45.84 -49.64 39.32
CA SER A 114 45.91 -51.00 39.89
C SER A 114 46.03 -51.05 41.43
N SER A 115 46.22 -49.92 42.10
CA SER A 115 46.18 -49.82 43.58
C SER A 115 44.81 -49.48 44.17
N LEU A 116 43.77 -49.21 43.36
CA LEU A 116 42.45 -48.84 43.85
C LEU A 116 41.35 -49.70 43.22
N ALA A 117 40.66 -50.45 44.07
CA ALA A 117 39.40 -51.16 43.83
C ALA A 117 39.48 -52.50 43.08
N GLY A 118 39.35 -53.57 43.86
CA GLY A 118 39.36 -54.96 43.45
C GLY A 118 38.00 -55.54 43.01
N ALA A 119 38.12 -56.59 42.20
CA ALA A 119 37.36 -57.84 42.09
C ALA A 119 35.82 -57.89 42.29
N GLY A 120 35.10 -58.38 41.26
CA GLY A 120 33.87 -59.17 41.44
C GLY A 120 32.91 -59.35 40.23
N GLN A 121 33.00 -60.50 39.55
CA GLN A 121 31.90 -61.30 38.94
C GLN A 121 31.06 -60.79 37.72
N VAL A 122 31.65 -60.74 36.51
CA VAL A 122 30.91 -60.73 35.21
C VAL A 122 31.54 -61.73 34.22
N GLY A 123 31.53 -63.02 34.58
CA GLY A 123 32.28 -64.06 33.85
C GLY A 123 31.51 -64.91 32.84
N SER A 124 30.17 -64.93 32.86
CA SER A 124 29.40 -65.95 32.11
C SER A 124 28.73 -65.49 30.82
N VAL A 125 28.73 -64.19 30.50
CA VAL A 125 28.09 -63.64 29.26
C VAL A 125 29.10 -63.51 28.10
N ALA A 126 30.40 -63.44 28.39
CA ALA A 126 31.45 -63.27 27.37
C ALA A 126 31.61 -64.47 26.41
N GLY A 127 31.23 -65.68 26.85
CA GLY A 127 31.38 -66.90 26.04
C GLY A 127 30.45 -67.00 24.82
N GLN A 128 29.30 -66.31 24.84
CA GLN A 128 28.32 -66.35 23.73
C GLN A 128 28.51 -65.21 22.72
N VAL A 129 29.17 -64.12 23.12
CA VAL A 129 29.55 -63.00 22.21
C VAL A 129 30.75 -63.40 21.33
N GLY A 130 31.59 -64.33 21.79
CA GLY A 130 32.73 -64.85 21.03
C GLY A 130 32.34 -65.55 19.72
N SER A 131 31.27 -66.36 19.72
CA SER A 131 30.83 -67.10 18.52
C SER A 131 30.15 -66.23 17.46
N LEU A 132 29.59 -65.07 17.86
CA LEU A 132 29.05 -64.07 16.93
C LEU A 132 30.17 -63.30 16.20
N THR A 133 31.26 -63.02 16.92
CA THR A 133 32.41 -62.27 16.38
C THR A 133 33.14 -63.06 15.28
N GLU A 134 33.21 -64.39 15.42
CA GLU A 134 33.85 -65.28 14.45
C GLU A 134 33.04 -65.39 13.13
N LYS A 135 31.72 -65.21 13.18
CA LYS A 135 30.87 -65.13 11.97
C LYS A 135 30.96 -63.77 11.29
N ILE A 136 31.12 -62.67 12.02
CA ILE A 136 31.27 -61.31 11.45
C ILE A 136 32.56 -61.17 10.62
N SER A 137 33.63 -61.92 10.95
CA SER A 137 34.89 -61.89 10.17
C SER A 137 34.76 -62.49 8.77
N GLN A 138 33.77 -63.36 8.51
CA GLN A 138 33.49 -63.91 7.18
C GLN A 138 32.59 -62.99 6.32
N PHE A 139 32.02 -61.92 6.89
CA PHE A 139 31.13 -60.97 6.21
C PHE A 139 31.83 -59.76 5.56
N SER A 140 33.12 -59.53 5.86
CA SER A 140 33.89 -58.40 5.33
C SER A 140 34.15 -58.48 3.82
N GLU A 141 34.06 -59.66 3.20
CA GLU A 141 34.37 -59.84 1.77
C GLU A 141 33.24 -59.37 0.83
N VAL A 142 31.99 -59.37 1.27
CA VAL A 142 30.83 -58.99 0.45
C VAL A 142 30.74 -57.47 0.22
N SER A 143 31.34 -56.67 1.10
CA SER A 143 31.37 -55.19 1.00
C SER A 143 32.24 -54.63 -0.15
N LYS A 144 32.98 -55.48 -0.86
CA LYS A 144 33.88 -55.09 -1.95
C LYS A 144 33.18 -55.02 -3.33
N LEU A 145 31.93 -55.45 -3.46
CA LEU A 145 31.13 -55.36 -4.70
C LEU A 145 30.25 -54.08 -4.67
N GLY A 146 30.60 -53.09 -5.50
CA GLY A 146 30.19 -51.69 -5.35
C GLY A 146 28.74 -51.28 -5.67
N GLY A 147 28.43 -50.04 -5.25
CA GLY A 147 27.41 -49.15 -5.83
C GLY A 147 25.96 -49.39 -5.40
N ALA A 148 25.31 -50.40 -6.00
CA ALA A 148 23.87 -50.66 -5.80
C ALA A 148 23.62 -51.78 -4.78
N GLY A 149 24.48 -52.79 -4.77
CA GLY A 149 24.42 -53.89 -3.81
C GLY A 149 24.62 -53.43 -2.36
N ALA A 150 25.50 -52.46 -2.12
CA ALA A 150 25.78 -51.96 -0.77
C ALA A 150 24.62 -51.15 -0.15
N LEU A 151 23.78 -50.49 -0.97
CA LEU A 151 22.59 -49.75 -0.51
C LEU A 151 21.40 -50.69 -0.29
N ALA A 152 21.16 -51.62 -1.21
CA ALA A 152 20.17 -52.69 -1.01
C ALA A 152 20.56 -53.62 0.16
N PHE A 153 21.87 -53.81 0.40
CA PHE A 153 22.39 -54.56 1.55
C PHE A 153 22.40 -53.76 2.85
N LYS A 154 22.57 -52.42 2.84
CA LYS A 154 22.38 -51.59 4.05
C LYS A 154 20.91 -51.44 4.41
N ALA A 155 20.04 -51.22 3.42
CA ALA A 155 18.60 -51.25 3.63
C ALA A 155 18.16 -52.65 4.06
N GLY A 156 18.71 -53.69 3.41
CA GLY A 156 18.54 -55.11 3.71
C GLY A 156 19.11 -55.53 5.06
N LEU A 157 20.19 -54.91 5.56
CA LEU A 157 20.76 -55.18 6.88
C LEU A 157 20.06 -54.38 7.96
N VAL A 158 19.52 -53.20 7.68
CA VAL A 158 18.67 -52.47 8.64
C VAL A 158 17.31 -53.16 8.71
N SER A 159 16.76 -53.64 7.60
CA SER A 159 15.53 -54.43 7.59
C SER A 159 15.75 -55.87 8.04
N ALA A 160 16.91 -56.50 7.82
CA ALA A 160 17.26 -57.81 8.38
C ALA A 160 17.74 -57.70 9.83
N ALA A 161 18.39 -56.63 10.29
CA ALA A 161 18.66 -56.41 11.71
C ALA A 161 17.38 -55.99 12.44
N ALA A 162 16.45 -55.30 11.79
CA ALA A 162 15.10 -55.09 12.30
C ALA A 162 14.29 -56.40 12.26
N ALA A 163 14.38 -57.24 11.23
CA ALA A 163 13.63 -58.50 11.14
C ALA A 163 14.26 -59.66 11.93
N ILE A 164 15.58 -59.67 12.14
CA ILE A 164 16.31 -60.58 13.03
C ILE A 164 16.23 -60.03 14.46
N GLY A 165 16.29 -58.72 14.68
CA GLY A 165 16.04 -58.09 15.99
C GLY A 165 14.59 -58.23 16.44
N PHE A 166 13.63 -58.14 15.52
CA PHE A 166 12.22 -58.40 15.75
C PHE A 166 11.90 -59.89 15.69
N GLY A 167 12.65 -60.72 14.96
CA GLY A 167 12.48 -62.18 14.94
C GLY A 167 13.04 -62.87 16.19
N ILE A 168 14.21 -62.44 16.67
CA ILE A 168 14.78 -62.81 17.97
C ILE A 168 13.96 -62.14 19.08
N GLY A 169 13.54 -60.88 18.89
CA GLY A 169 12.66 -60.16 19.81
C GLY A 169 11.24 -60.73 19.90
N LYS A 170 10.73 -61.36 18.84
CA LYS A 170 9.43 -62.05 18.77
C LYS A 170 9.54 -63.50 19.22
N ALA A 171 10.65 -64.20 19.01
CA ALA A 171 10.86 -65.52 19.63
C ALA A 171 11.03 -65.42 21.16
N ILE A 172 11.64 -64.33 21.65
CA ILE A 172 11.71 -63.97 23.07
C ILE A 172 10.40 -63.30 23.54
N GLY A 173 9.71 -62.58 22.67
CA GLY A 173 8.48 -61.83 22.93
C GLY A 173 7.20 -62.67 22.89
N ASP A 174 7.08 -63.66 22.03
CA ASP A 174 5.93 -64.58 21.99
C ASP A 174 5.92 -65.50 23.23
N LEU A 175 7.08 -65.68 23.87
CA LEU A 175 7.24 -66.47 25.10
C LEU A 175 7.11 -65.63 26.40
N VAL A 176 7.17 -64.28 26.33
CA VAL A 176 7.23 -63.37 27.51
C VAL A 176 6.34 -62.10 27.41
N PHE A 177 6.02 -61.60 26.22
CA PHE A 177 5.40 -60.30 25.94
C PHE A 177 4.23 -60.39 24.93
N GLU A 178 3.04 -60.71 25.43
CA GLU A 178 1.71 -60.44 24.84
C GLU A 178 1.69 -59.75 23.45
N THR A 179 1.75 -60.53 22.37
CA THR A 179 1.74 -60.10 20.96
C THR A 179 0.58 -59.18 20.57
N GLU A 180 -0.57 -59.30 21.23
CA GLU A 180 -1.71 -58.41 21.03
C GLU A 180 -1.38 -56.96 21.39
N LYS A 181 -0.57 -56.71 22.42
CA LYS A 181 -0.16 -55.35 22.81
C LYS A 181 0.70 -54.69 21.73
N TRP A 182 1.56 -55.46 21.06
CA TRP A 182 2.41 -54.94 19.98
C TRP A 182 1.63 -54.63 18.71
N ASN A 183 0.70 -55.51 18.31
CA ASN A 183 -0.19 -55.24 17.17
C ASN A 183 -1.03 -53.99 17.44
N LYS A 184 -1.58 -53.85 18.64
CA LYS A 184 -2.34 -52.66 19.04
C LYS A 184 -1.46 -51.40 19.05
N ALA A 185 -0.24 -51.46 19.58
CA ALA A 185 0.69 -50.33 19.55
C ALA A 185 1.08 -49.91 18.11
N LEU A 186 1.17 -50.86 17.20
CA LEU A 186 1.43 -50.60 15.78
C LEU A 186 0.22 -49.93 15.10
N GLU A 187 -1.01 -50.42 15.36
CA GLU A 187 -2.25 -49.75 14.92
C GLU A 187 -2.38 -48.34 15.49
N ASP A 188 -2.12 -48.14 16.78
CA ASP A 188 -2.15 -46.84 17.44
C ASP A 188 -1.10 -45.89 16.84
N SER A 189 0.09 -46.39 16.48
CA SER A 189 1.13 -45.62 15.81
C SER A 189 0.72 -45.17 14.41
N ILE A 190 0.07 -46.05 13.63
CA ILE A 190 -0.45 -45.72 12.30
C ILE A 190 -1.53 -44.63 12.42
N ALA A 191 -2.47 -44.78 13.36
CA ALA A 191 -3.51 -43.78 13.59
C ALA A 191 -2.92 -42.43 14.05
N LEU A 192 -1.86 -42.44 14.86
CA LEU A 192 -1.16 -41.24 15.28
C LEU A 192 -0.45 -40.56 14.09
N GLN A 193 0.15 -41.34 13.19
CA GLN A 193 0.78 -40.82 11.97
C GLN A 193 -0.25 -40.19 11.02
N ASP A 194 -1.40 -40.81 10.81
CA ASP A 194 -2.48 -40.24 10.01
C ASP A 194 -2.99 -38.92 10.62
N LYS A 195 -3.12 -38.87 11.96
CA LYS A 195 -3.49 -37.65 12.68
C LYS A 195 -2.42 -36.56 12.57
N LEU A 196 -1.15 -36.93 12.58
CA LEU A 196 -0.04 -36.00 12.39
C LEU A 196 -0.05 -35.43 10.96
N ASN A 197 -0.22 -36.28 9.95
CA ASN A 197 -0.35 -35.88 8.55
C ASN A 197 -1.55 -34.95 8.34
N GLN A 198 -2.70 -35.25 8.97
CA GLN A 198 -3.86 -34.38 8.96
C GLN A 198 -3.57 -33.01 9.59
N LYS A 199 -2.90 -32.97 10.75
CA LYS A 199 -2.50 -31.71 11.39
C LYS A 199 -1.52 -30.92 10.52
N GLN A 200 -0.55 -31.57 9.88
CA GLN A 200 0.36 -30.91 8.95
C GLN A 200 -0.38 -30.25 7.78
N ARG A 201 -1.39 -30.93 7.22
CA ARG A 201 -2.24 -30.34 6.17
C ARG A 201 -3.06 -29.15 6.68
N MET A 202 -3.61 -29.25 7.89
CA MET A 202 -4.30 -28.12 8.51
C MET A 202 -3.37 -26.92 8.69
N PHE A 203 -2.15 -27.12 9.19
CA PHE A 203 -1.18 -26.03 9.32
C PHE A 203 -0.74 -25.45 7.97
N ALA A 204 -0.60 -26.27 6.93
CA ALA A 204 -0.32 -25.79 5.59
C ALA A 204 -1.47 -24.92 5.05
N SER A 205 -2.72 -25.33 5.27
CA SER A 205 -3.91 -24.54 4.92
C SER A 205 -3.99 -23.23 5.71
N ASP A 206 -3.73 -23.27 7.02
CA ASP A 206 -3.75 -22.09 7.88
C ASP A 206 -2.66 -21.10 7.47
N ARG A 207 -1.45 -21.59 7.16
CA ARG A 207 -0.36 -20.75 6.67
C ARG A 207 -0.70 -20.12 5.33
N PHE A 208 -1.25 -20.89 4.40
CA PHE A 208 -1.71 -20.36 3.11
C PHE A 208 -2.76 -19.26 3.30
N SER A 209 -3.74 -19.48 4.19
CA SER A 209 -4.77 -18.49 4.50
C SER A 209 -4.17 -17.19 5.08
N ARG A 210 -3.16 -17.30 5.96
CA ARG A 210 -2.45 -16.13 6.48
C ARG A 210 -1.65 -15.40 5.41
N ASP A 211 -0.88 -16.13 4.60
CA ASP A 211 -0.13 -15.54 3.48
C ASP A 211 -1.10 -14.80 2.53
N MET A 212 -2.28 -15.36 2.25
CA MET A 212 -3.32 -14.71 1.45
C MET A 212 -3.91 -13.46 2.12
N GLN A 213 -4.11 -13.47 3.44
CA GLN A 213 -4.57 -12.29 4.19
C GLN A 213 -3.52 -11.18 4.20
N ASP A 214 -2.25 -11.52 4.40
CA ASP A 214 -1.15 -10.56 4.39
C ASP A 214 -1.01 -9.92 3.00
N ILE A 215 -1.13 -10.71 1.93
CA ILE A 215 -1.16 -10.23 0.55
C ILE A 215 -2.39 -9.34 0.29
N ALA A 216 -3.54 -9.66 0.88
CA ALA A 216 -4.75 -8.85 0.75
C ALA A 216 -4.63 -7.46 1.41
N HIS A 217 -3.69 -7.27 2.34
CA HIS A 217 -3.43 -6.00 3.01
C HIS A 217 -2.42 -5.09 2.28
N ILE A 218 -1.86 -5.54 1.15
CA ILE A 218 -0.98 -4.72 0.32
C ILE A 218 -1.84 -3.71 -0.45
N GLU A 219 -1.61 -2.40 -0.22
CA GLU A 219 -2.38 -1.32 -0.85
C GLU A 219 -2.09 -1.15 -2.35
N ASP A 220 -0.84 -1.38 -2.77
CA ASP A 220 -0.42 -1.24 -4.16
C ASP A 220 -0.80 -2.50 -4.96
N PRO A 221 -1.68 -2.40 -5.99
CA PRO A 221 -2.09 -3.53 -6.80
C PRO A 221 -0.92 -4.25 -7.51
N ALA A 222 0.12 -3.51 -7.90
CA ALA A 222 1.28 -4.10 -8.57
C ALA A 222 2.12 -4.94 -7.59
N ALA A 223 2.38 -4.40 -6.39
CA ALA A 223 3.06 -5.13 -5.33
C ALA A 223 2.24 -6.33 -4.83
N GLN A 224 0.91 -6.22 -4.84
CA GLN A 224 0.01 -7.31 -4.50
C GLN A 224 0.10 -8.46 -5.51
N GLU A 225 0.06 -8.17 -6.82
CA GLU A 225 0.24 -9.19 -7.87
C GLU A 225 1.62 -9.86 -7.75
N GLU A 226 2.69 -9.09 -7.52
CA GLU A 226 4.04 -9.63 -7.34
C GLU A 226 4.11 -10.58 -6.13
N ALA A 227 3.46 -10.23 -5.01
CA ALA A 227 3.41 -11.08 -3.83
C ALA A 227 2.62 -12.37 -4.07
N GLN A 228 1.53 -12.32 -4.85
CA GLN A 228 0.77 -13.50 -5.28
C GLN A 228 1.60 -14.42 -6.18
N LEU A 229 2.38 -13.86 -7.12
CA LEU A 229 3.29 -14.62 -7.97
C LEU A 229 4.38 -15.31 -7.16
N LYS A 230 4.97 -14.63 -6.16
CA LYS A 230 5.94 -15.23 -5.23
C LYS A 230 5.32 -16.33 -4.38
N LEU A 231 4.03 -16.23 -4.03
CA LEU A 231 3.32 -17.32 -3.35
C LEU A 231 3.15 -18.54 -4.26
N ILE A 232 2.80 -18.33 -5.54
CA ILE A 232 2.71 -19.42 -6.53
C ILE A 232 4.07 -20.13 -6.69
N GLU A 233 5.16 -19.38 -6.83
CA GLU A 233 6.52 -19.94 -6.96
C GLU A 233 6.89 -20.81 -5.74
N ARG A 234 6.61 -20.34 -4.52
CA ARG A 234 6.81 -21.13 -3.30
C ARG A 234 5.98 -22.42 -3.29
N LEU A 235 4.73 -22.35 -3.75
CA LEU A 235 3.85 -23.52 -3.86
C LEU A 235 4.37 -24.50 -4.93
N ASP A 236 4.91 -24.01 -6.04
CA ASP A 236 5.52 -24.85 -7.09
C ASP A 236 6.74 -25.60 -6.55
N ASP A 237 7.61 -24.93 -5.80
CA ASP A 237 8.77 -25.56 -5.15
C ASP A 237 8.35 -26.66 -4.17
N GLN A 238 7.30 -26.40 -3.39
CA GLN A 238 6.73 -27.40 -2.47
C GLN A 238 6.12 -28.59 -3.22
N ALA A 239 5.34 -28.34 -4.27
CA ALA A 239 4.76 -29.37 -5.13
C ALA A 239 5.85 -30.25 -5.77
N LEU A 240 6.94 -29.64 -6.23
CA LEU A 240 8.07 -30.33 -6.83
C LEU A 240 8.84 -31.18 -5.80
N ALA A 241 9.04 -30.68 -4.59
CA ALA A 241 9.66 -31.43 -3.49
C ALA A 241 8.82 -32.67 -3.09
N ILE A 242 7.50 -32.50 -2.99
CA ILE A 242 6.57 -33.61 -2.71
C ILE A 242 6.57 -34.61 -3.88
N GLY A 243 6.53 -34.13 -5.12
CA GLY A 243 6.61 -34.97 -6.32
C GLY A 243 7.87 -35.84 -6.36
N LYS A 244 9.04 -35.27 -6.02
CA LYS A 244 10.30 -36.03 -5.88
C LYS A 244 10.22 -37.08 -4.77
N THR A 245 9.54 -36.79 -3.67
CA THR A 245 9.37 -37.73 -2.55
C THR A 245 8.47 -38.90 -2.94
N ILE A 246 7.36 -38.62 -3.63
CA ILE A 246 6.46 -39.65 -4.19
C ILE A 246 7.24 -40.57 -5.15
N ALA A 247 8.03 -40.00 -6.07
CA ALA A 247 8.82 -40.78 -7.01
C ALA A 247 9.81 -41.73 -6.32
N LYS A 248 10.51 -41.26 -5.27
CA LYS A 248 11.42 -42.10 -4.47
C LYS A 248 10.69 -43.22 -3.74
N MET A 249 9.50 -42.94 -3.19
CA MET A 249 8.67 -43.97 -2.54
C MET A 249 8.16 -45.01 -3.54
N ASP A 250 7.78 -44.59 -4.75
CA ASP A 250 7.41 -45.51 -5.84
C ASP A 250 8.59 -46.39 -6.28
N GLU A 251 9.81 -45.86 -6.32
CA GLU A 251 11.03 -46.66 -6.58
C GLU A 251 11.29 -47.69 -5.47
N GLN A 252 11.16 -47.27 -4.20
CA GLN A 252 11.28 -48.18 -3.05
C GLN A 252 10.23 -49.30 -3.09
N LYS A 253 8.98 -48.94 -3.42
CA LYS A 253 7.88 -49.89 -3.60
C LYS A 253 8.21 -50.94 -4.67
N LYS A 254 8.76 -50.51 -5.81
CA LYS A 254 9.18 -51.42 -6.90
C LYS A 254 10.33 -52.35 -6.47
N ALA A 255 11.32 -51.81 -5.73
CA ALA A 255 12.43 -52.61 -5.21
C ALA A 255 11.93 -53.68 -4.21
N ILE A 256 10.93 -53.37 -3.39
CA ILE A 256 10.32 -54.34 -2.47
C ILE A 256 9.58 -55.44 -3.26
N SER A 257 8.86 -55.10 -4.33
CA SER A 257 8.17 -56.12 -5.13
C SER A 257 9.13 -57.12 -5.81
N THR A 258 10.31 -56.67 -6.24
CA THR A 258 11.31 -57.60 -6.83
C THR A 258 11.89 -58.55 -5.79
N PHE A 259 11.96 -58.16 -4.51
CA PHE A 259 12.44 -59.03 -3.44
C PHE A 259 11.46 -60.16 -3.06
N ASP A 260 10.17 -59.98 -3.34
CA ASP A 260 9.12 -60.96 -3.04
C ASP A 260 9.05 -62.06 -4.11
N GLU A 261 9.36 -61.72 -5.37
CA GLU A 261 9.41 -62.67 -6.50
C GLU A 261 10.56 -63.69 -6.37
N ASP A 262 11.64 -63.35 -5.66
CA ASP A 262 12.80 -64.21 -5.41
C ASP A 262 12.59 -65.22 -4.25
N GLY A 263 11.38 -65.31 -3.68
CA GLY A 263 10.94 -66.45 -2.88
C GLY A 263 11.46 -66.53 -1.44
N ASN A 264 11.49 -65.41 -0.71
CA ASN A 264 12.02 -65.40 0.67
C ASN A 264 10.98 -65.75 1.76
N ILE A 265 11.46 -66.60 2.69
CA ILE A 265 10.75 -67.58 3.55
C ILE A 265 10.11 -67.01 4.84
N PHE A 266 9.91 -65.70 4.97
CA PHE A 266 9.37 -65.11 6.22
C PHE A 266 7.91 -64.66 6.08
N SER A 267 6.99 -65.64 6.02
CA SER A 267 5.56 -65.37 6.26
C SER A 267 5.30 -65.22 7.76
N PHE A 268 4.66 -64.12 8.17
CA PHE A 268 4.27 -63.89 9.55
C PHE A 268 2.89 -64.53 9.83
N ALA A 269 2.57 -64.77 11.10
CA ALA A 269 1.30 -65.36 11.54
C ALA A 269 0.03 -64.61 11.08
N THR A 270 0.16 -63.39 10.56
CA THR A 270 -0.91 -62.57 9.96
C THR A 270 -1.27 -62.99 8.53
N GLY A 271 -0.55 -63.95 7.94
CA GLY A 271 -0.75 -64.39 6.55
C GLY A 271 -0.19 -63.44 5.50
N LYS A 272 0.32 -62.27 5.89
CA LYS A 272 1.03 -61.32 5.03
C LYS A 272 2.54 -61.43 5.19
N SER A 273 3.29 -61.28 4.11
CA SER A 273 4.75 -61.17 4.18
C SER A 273 5.16 -59.82 4.78
N ALA A 274 6.36 -59.70 5.37
CA ALA A 274 6.88 -58.40 5.78
C ALA A 274 7.00 -57.42 4.60
N ALA A 275 7.24 -57.93 3.39
CA ALA A 275 7.29 -57.14 2.17
C ALA A 275 5.90 -56.56 1.82
N GLU A 276 4.82 -57.32 2.00
CA GLU A 276 3.45 -56.84 1.81
C GLU A 276 3.08 -55.74 2.82
N LEU A 277 3.44 -55.90 4.09
CA LEU A 277 3.19 -54.87 5.11
C LEU A 277 3.95 -53.58 4.82
N GLN A 278 5.24 -53.67 4.44
CA GLN A 278 6.03 -52.50 4.04
C GLN A 278 5.46 -51.84 2.76
N ARG A 279 4.98 -52.63 1.81
CA ARG A 279 4.35 -52.13 0.59
C ARG A 279 3.07 -51.36 0.90
N GLU A 280 2.21 -51.89 1.77
CA GLU A 280 1.00 -51.20 2.22
C GLU A 280 1.32 -49.88 2.92
N GLU A 281 2.35 -49.84 3.76
CA GLU A 281 2.80 -48.61 4.43
C GLU A 281 3.30 -47.56 3.42
N ILE A 282 4.13 -47.98 2.45
CA ILE A 282 4.61 -47.09 1.38
C ILE A 282 3.44 -46.59 0.52
N GLU A 283 2.46 -47.45 0.20
CA GLU A 283 1.27 -47.06 -0.54
C GLU A 283 0.43 -46.02 0.21
N ARG A 284 0.24 -46.17 1.53
CA ARG A 284 -0.42 -45.17 2.37
C ARG A 284 0.34 -43.85 2.40
N ASN A 285 1.66 -43.89 2.55
CA ASN A 285 2.50 -42.69 2.52
C ASN A 285 2.44 -41.98 1.16
N ILE A 286 2.45 -42.73 0.05
CA ILE A 286 2.26 -42.17 -1.30
C ILE A 286 0.87 -41.52 -1.42
N ALA A 287 -0.19 -42.18 -0.94
CA ALA A 287 -1.54 -41.63 -0.97
C ALA A 287 -1.62 -40.30 -0.18
N SER A 288 -1.07 -40.27 1.04
CA SER A 288 -1.03 -39.06 1.87
C SER A 288 -0.24 -37.90 1.23
N GLN A 289 0.89 -38.20 0.59
CA GLN A 289 1.67 -37.21 -0.16
C GLN A 289 0.94 -36.73 -1.42
N LYS A 290 0.19 -37.60 -2.12
CA LYS A 290 -0.66 -37.21 -3.25
C LYS A 290 -1.79 -36.27 -2.83
N GLU A 291 -2.42 -36.52 -1.69
CA GLU A 291 -3.42 -35.60 -1.11
C GLU A 291 -2.80 -34.24 -0.81
N SER A 292 -1.58 -34.21 -0.26
CA SER A 292 -0.87 -32.96 0.03
C SER A 292 -0.49 -32.20 -1.25
N LEU A 293 -0.09 -32.93 -2.30
CA LEU A 293 0.17 -32.36 -3.63
C LEU A 293 -1.10 -31.78 -4.26
N GLN A 294 -2.23 -32.46 -4.10
CA GLN A 294 -3.53 -31.98 -4.59
C GLN A 294 -3.93 -30.69 -3.86
N LEU A 295 -3.78 -30.63 -2.54
CA LEU A 295 -4.04 -29.41 -1.76
C LEU A 295 -3.22 -28.22 -2.27
N ILE A 296 -1.92 -28.41 -2.54
CA ILE A 296 -1.06 -27.33 -3.07
C ILE A 296 -1.53 -26.88 -4.46
N ARG A 297 -1.94 -27.81 -5.32
CA ARG A 297 -2.49 -27.45 -6.65
C ARG A 297 -3.79 -26.67 -6.54
N ASP A 298 -4.67 -27.06 -5.62
CA ASP A 298 -5.91 -26.34 -5.36
C ASP A 298 -5.63 -24.92 -4.85
N GLN A 299 -4.65 -24.76 -3.96
CA GLN A 299 -4.15 -23.46 -3.49
C GLN A 299 -3.58 -22.61 -4.63
N GLN A 300 -2.79 -23.20 -5.55
CA GLN A 300 -2.27 -22.48 -6.72
C GLN A 300 -3.39 -21.97 -7.63
N ILE A 301 -4.41 -22.80 -7.89
CA ILE A 301 -5.59 -22.42 -8.68
C ILE A 301 -6.33 -21.26 -7.99
N GLU A 302 -6.43 -21.28 -6.66
CA GLU A 302 -7.05 -20.20 -5.90
C GLU A 302 -6.28 -18.87 -6.04
N VAL A 303 -4.94 -18.89 -5.93
CA VAL A 303 -4.12 -17.69 -6.13
C VAL A 303 -4.25 -17.18 -7.57
N GLN A 304 -4.24 -18.07 -8.57
CA GLN A 304 -4.40 -17.68 -9.98
C GLN A 304 -5.76 -17.03 -10.26
N LYS A 305 -6.85 -17.58 -9.70
CA LYS A 305 -8.19 -16.97 -9.80
C LYS A 305 -8.22 -15.58 -9.16
N ASN A 306 -7.53 -15.39 -8.04
CA ASN A 306 -7.43 -14.08 -7.39
C ASN A 306 -6.64 -13.07 -8.25
N ILE A 307 -5.53 -13.48 -8.87
CA ILE A 307 -4.77 -12.66 -9.83
C ILE A 307 -5.68 -12.25 -11.00
N GLU A 308 -6.38 -13.20 -11.62
CA GLU A 308 -7.28 -12.93 -12.75
C GLU A 308 -8.42 -11.98 -12.37
N SER A 309 -9.05 -12.19 -11.20
CA SER A 309 -10.10 -11.31 -10.69
C SER A 309 -9.59 -9.90 -10.42
N GLN A 310 -8.35 -9.75 -9.91
CA GLN A 310 -7.74 -8.44 -9.69
C GLN A 310 -7.41 -7.74 -11.00
N LYS A 311 -6.89 -8.46 -11.99
CA LYS A 311 -6.63 -7.91 -13.34
C LYS A 311 -7.90 -7.39 -14.00
N GLU A 312 -8.99 -8.14 -13.90
CA GLU A 312 -10.28 -7.70 -14.44
C GLU A 312 -10.81 -6.48 -13.70
N ALA A 313 -10.70 -6.45 -12.36
CA ALA A 313 -11.09 -5.29 -11.56
C ALA A 313 -10.28 -4.03 -11.93
N ASN A 314 -8.96 -4.17 -12.10
CA ASN A 314 -8.08 -3.08 -12.52
C ASN A 314 -8.41 -2.61 -13.94
N ARG A 315 -8.68 -3.52 -14.88
CA ARG A 315 -9.13 -3.15 -16.23
C ARG A 315 -10.43 -2.33 -16.20
N ILE A 316 -11.40 -2.77 -15.39
CA ILE A 316 -12.66 -2.03 -15.21
C ILE A 316 -12.42 -0.65 -14.58
N ALA A 317 -11.48 -0.55 -13.63
CA ALA A 317 -11.12 0.72 -13.01
C ALA A 317 -10.45 1.68 -14.02
N ASP A 318 -9.53 1.17 -14.84
CA ASP A 318 -8.87 1.94 -15.89
C ASP A 318 -9.85 2.40 -16.96
N GLU A 319 -10.77 1.53 -17.40
CA GLU A 319 -11.84 1.90 -18.33
C GLU A 319 -12.77 2.98 -17.75
N LYS A 320 -13.09 2.90 -16.45
CA LYS A 320 -13.88 3.94 -15.76
C LYS A 320 -13.11 5.25 -15.65
N ALA A 321 -11.82 5.19 -15.34
CA ALA A 321 -10.96 6.37 -15.27
C ALA A 321 -10.86 7.06 -16.64
N ALA A 322 -10.69 6.29 -17.72
CA ALA A 322 -10.67 6.80 -19.09
C ALA A 322 -12.00 7.45 -19.49
N LYS A 323 -13.14 6.81 -19.18
CA LYS A 323 -14.47 7.40 -19.42
C LYS A 323 -14.70 8.68 -18.65
N LEU A 324 -14.23 8.75 -17.40
CA LEU A 324 -14.34 9.95 -16.57
C LEU A 324 -13.44 11.09 -17.08
N GLU A 325 -12.27 10.77 -17.64
CA GLU A 325 -11.44 11.77 -18.31
C GLU A 325 -12.10 12.27 -19.59
N GLU A 326 -12.71 11.40 -20.39
CA GLU A 326 -13.49 11.77 -21.58
C GLU A 326 -14.68 12.67 -21.21
N GLU A 327 -15.44 12.31 -20.17
CA GLU A 327 -16.54 13.12 -19.65
C GLU A 327 -16.08 14.51 -19.17
N LYS A 328 -14.93 14.58 -18.49
CA LYS A 328 -14.32 15.87 -18.10
C LYS A 328 -13.96 16.73 -19.32
N ARG A 329 -13.42 16.14 -20.39
CA ARG A 329 -13.11 16.88 -21.63
C ARG A 329 -14.38 17.41 -22.29
N ILE A 330 -15.43 16.58 -22.37
CA ILE A 330 -16.74 17.00 -22.90
C ILE A 330 -17.32 18.16 -22.08
N LEU A 331 -17.26 18.08 -20.74
CA LEU A 331 -17.71 19.16 -19.87
C LEU A 331 -16.87 20.43 -20.03
N GLU A 332 -15.56 20.32 -20.21
CA GLU A 332 -14.70 21.48 -20.46
C GLU A 332 -15.03 22.16 -21.80
N ASP A 333 -15.25 21.37 -22.84
CA ASP A 333 -15.65 21.88 -24.15
C ASP A 333 -17.04 22.54 -24.12
N GLN A 334 -18.00 21.97 -23.38
CA GLN A 334 -19.30 22.60 -23.14
C GLN A 334 -19.16 23.94 -22.41
N ARG A 335 -18.29 24.03 -21.41
CA ARG A 335 -18.01 25.29 -20.71
C ARG A 335 -17.40 26.34 -21.64
N LYS A 336 -16.46 25.95 -22.50
CA LYS A 336 -15.87 26.84 -23.51
C LYS A 336 -16.92 27.32 -24.51
N GLN A 337 -17.84 26.45 -24.95
CA GLN A 337 -18.95 26.82 -25.82
C GLN A 337 -19.89 27.84 -25.14
N GLN A 338 -20.27 27.60 -23.89
CA GLN A 338 -21.11 28.53 -23.11
C GLN A 338 -20.42 29.88 -22.89
N GLU A 339 -19.12 29.88 -22.58
CA GLU A 339 -18.34 31.12 -22.44
C GLU A 339 -18.27 31.90 -23.77
N PHE A 340 -18.10 31.20 -24.89
CA PHE A 340 -18.09 31.82 -26.22
C PHE A 340 -19.46 32.40 -26.59
N GLU A 341 -20.56 31.67 -26.32
CA GLU A 341 -21.93 32.16 -26.53
C GLU A 341 -22.20 33.41 -25.68
N ARG A 342 -21.79 33.38 -24.40
CA ARG A 342 -21.90 34.54 -23.51
C ARG A 342 -21.09 35.73 -24.02
N GLN A 343 -19.87 35.51 -24.50
CA GLN A 343 -19.06 36.58 -25.12
C GLN A 343 -19.72 37.14 -26.38
N GLN A 344 -20.32 36.30 -27.22
CA GLN A 344 -21.09 36.77 -28.38
C GLN A 344 -22.31 37.57 -27.96
N GLU A 345 -23.04 37.15 -26.93
CA GLU A 345 -24.20 37.88 -26.43
C GLU A 345 -23.79 39.22 -25.82
N GLU A 346 -22.72 39.27 -25.03
CA GLU A 346 -22.16 40.52 -24.49
C GLU A 346 -21.71 41.45 -25.63
N ALA A 347 -21.08 40.93 -26.68
CA ALA A 347 -20.68 41.70 -27.85
C ALA A 347 -21.90 42.25 -28.62
N ARG A 348 -22.97 41.45 -28.78
CA ARG A 348 -24.23 41.89 -29.40
C ARG A 348 -24.92 42.98 -28.58
N LYS A 349 -24.94 42.86 -27.25
CA LYS A 349 -25.48 43.90 -26.35
C LYS A 349 -24.71 45.21 -26.49
N ARG A 350 -23.37 45.15 -26.48
CA ARG A 350 -22.54 46.34 -26.71
C ARG A 350 -22.79 46.98 -28.08
N ALA A 351 -22.89 46.17 -29.14
CA ALA A 351 -23.21 46.67 -30.47
C ALA A 351 -24.60 47.34 -30.52
N ALA A 352 -25.61 46.73 -29.89
CA ALA A 352 -26.95 47.30 -29.80
C ALA A 352 -26.97 48.61 -28.99
N ASP A 353 -26.23 48.69 -27.88
CA ASP A 353 -26.08 49.91 -27.09
C ASP A 353 -25.36 51.02 -27.89
N GLU A 354 -24.33 50.67 -28.67
CA GLU A 354 -23.64 51.59 -29.56
C GLU A 354 -24.56 52.12 -30.68
N GLU A 355 -25.34 51.23 -31.32
CA GLU A 355 -26.33 51.61 -32.32
C GLU A 355 -27.40 52.54 -31.73
N PHE A 356 -27.94 52.20 -30.56
CA PHE A 356 -28.91 53.05 -29.84
C PHE A 356 -28.31 54.42 -29.48
N ASN A 357 -27.07 54.47 -29.02
CA ASN A 357 -26.39 55.73 -28.74
C ASN A 357 -26.15 56.56 -30.02
N GLN A 358 -25.88 55.90 -31.15
CA GLN A 358 -25.76 56.59 -32.44
C GLN A 358 -27.11 57.15 -32.90
N THR A 359 -28.20 56.40 -32.78
CA THR A 359 -29.54 56.89 -33.14
C THR A 359 -29.94 58.08 -32.27
N MET A 360 -29.73 57.99 -30.95
CA MET A 360 -29.98 59.10 -30.03
C MET A 360 -29.18 60.37 -30.39
N ARG A 361 -27.91 60.22 -30.77
CA ARG A 361 -27.08 61.36 -31.23
C ARG A 361 -27.57 61.94 -32.56
N LEU A 362 -28.06 61.11 -33.48
CA LEU A 362 -28.61 61.57 -34.75
C LEU A 362 -29.95 62.28 -34.54
N GLU A 363 -30.81 61.77 -33.66
CA GLU A 363 -32.06 62.42 -33.26
C GLU A 363 -31.79 63.76 -32.59
N GLU A 364 -30.86 63.82 -31.63
CA GLU A 364 -30.46 65.06 -30.96
C GLU A 364 -29.93 66.10 -31.95
N LYS A 365 -29.07 65.68 -32.90
CA LYS A 365 -28.62 66.54 -34.01
C LYS A 365 -29.78 67.04 -34.85
N THR A 366 -30.73 66.17 -35.20
CA THR A 366 -31.90 66.53 -36.02
C THR A 366 -32.78 67.54 -35.29
N ILE A 367 -33.03 67.33 -33.99
CA ILE A 367 -33.76 68.27 -33.13
C ILE A 367 -33.02 69.62 -33.07
N SER A 368 -31.70 69.61 -32.84
CA SER A 368 -30.90 70.84 -32.79
C SER A 368 -30.92 71.62 -34.11
N LEU A 369 -30.86 70.91 -35.24
CA LEU A 369 -30.87 71.51 -36.56
C LEU A 369 -32.24 72.08 -36.91
N ASN A 370 -33.33 71.37 -36.57
CA ASN A 370 -34.69 71.86 -36.73
C ASN A 370 -34.94 73.12 -35.88
N ARG A 371 -34.48 73.13 -34.62
CA ARG A 371 -34.54 74.33 -33.76
C ARG A 371 -33.77 75.51 -34.38
N ALA A 372 -32.56 75.27 -34.90
CA ALA A 372 -31.76 76.30 -35.55
C ALA A 372 -32.43 76.85 -36.82
N LEU A 373 -33.06 75.99 -37.63
CA LEU A 373 -33.82 76.41 -38.80
C LEU A 373 -35.07 77.23 -38.42
N GLU A 374 -35.76 76.84 -37.35
CA GLU A 374 -36.93 77.57 -36.83
C GLU A 374 -36.55 78.95 -36.28
N ILE A 375 -35.47 79.05 -35.50
CA ILE A 375 -34.90 80.33 -35.06
C ILE A 375 -34.55 81.21 -36.27
N ARG A 376 -33.91 80.63 -37.29
CA ARG A 376 -33.55 81.37 -38.51
C ARG A 376 -34.78 81.83 -39.30
N ARG A 377 -35.84 81.02 -39.33
CA ARG A 377 -37.12 81.40 -39.96
C ARG A 377 -37.75 82.58 -39.25
N ILE A 378 -37.85 82.54 -37.92
CA ILE A 378 -38.38 83.65 -37.10
C ILE A 378 -37.52 84.90 -37.28
N ALA A 379 -36.20 84.76 -37.39
CA ALA A 379 -35.30 85.91 -37.63
C ALA A 379 -35.60 86.63 -38.95
N LEU A 380 -36.04 85.88 -39.97
CA LEU A 380 -36.39 86.42 -41.28
C LEU A 380 -37.83 86.95 -41.33
N GLU A 381 -38.77 86.34 -40.60
CA GLU A 381 -40.20 86.72 -40.57
C GLU A 381 -40.48 87.85 -39.57
N ASP A 382 -40.04 87.71 -38.32
CA ASP A 382 -40.39 88.58 -37.19
C ASP A 382 -39.23 89.45 -36.69
N GLY A 383 -38.02 89.22 -37.20
CA GLY A 383 -36.82 89.98 -36.89
C GLY A 383 -35.92 89.35 -35.80
N ALA A 384 -34.73 89.92 -35.63
CA ALA A 384 -33.67 89.34 -34.80
C ALA A 384 -34.02 89.21 -33.31
N GLU A 385 -34.85 90.11 -32.78
CA GLU A 385 -35.26 90.11 -31.37
C GLU A 385 -36.22 88.96 -31.05
N ALA A 386 -37.19 88.72 -31.94
CA ALA A 386 -38.12 87.59 -31.84
C ALA A 386 -37.39 86.25 -31.93
N ALA A 387 -36.42 86.14 -32.86
CA ALA A 387 -35.59 84.93 -32.98
C ALA A 387 -34.74 84.66 -31.74
N ARG A 388 -34.21 85.72 -31.11
CA ARG A 388 -33.40 85.62 -29.90
C ARG A 388 -34.24 85.17 -28.72
N ARG A 389 -35.44 85.72 -28.58
CA ARG A 389 -36.42 85.27 -27.59
C ARG A 389 -36.74 83.79 -27.76
N GLN A 390 -37.06 83.34 -28.99
CA GLN A 390 -37.37 81.93 -29.24
C GLN A 390 -36.18 81.00 -28.93
N ALA A 391 -34.95 81.43 -29.23
CA ALA A 391 -33.76 80.66 -28.89
C ALA A 391 -33.62 80.44 -27.37
N LEU A 392 -33.87 81.48 -26.58
CA LEU A 392 -33.85 81.41 -25.11
C LEU A 392 -35.00 80.55 -24.56
N GLU A 393 -36.19 80.60 -25.18
CA GLU A 393 -37.29 79.69 -24.84
C GLU A 393 -36.93 78.22 -25.12
N PHE A 394 -36.21 77.91 -26.21
CA PHE A 394 -35.68 76.55 -26.47
C PHE A 394 -34.59 76.11 -25.49
N GLU A 395 -33.90 77.04 -24.84
CA GLU A 395 -32.96 76.77 -23.74
C GLU A 395 -33.68 76.57 -22.39
N GLY A 396 -35.01 76.69 -22.36
CA GLY A 396 -35.84 76.43 -21.19
C GLY A 396 -36.10 77.67 -20.32
N LEU A 397 -35.78 78.88 -20.81
CA LEU A 397 -36.23 80.11 -20.16
C LEU A 397 -37.72 80.32 -20.38
N ASP A 398 -38.40 80.86 -19.37
CA ASP A 398 -39.79 81.24 -19.56
C ASP A 398 -39.93 82.39 -20.57
N ALA A 399 -41.08 82.49 -21.21
CA ALA A 399 -41.30 83.41 -22.32
C ALA A 399 -41.17 84.89 -21.91
N ALA A 400 -41.40 85.25 -20.65
CA ALA A 400 -41.28 86.64 -20.17
C ALA A 400 -39.82 87.00 -19.90
N ASP A 401 -39.05 86.09 -19.29
CA ASP A 401 -37.63 86.24 -19.04
C ASP A 401 -36.82 86.21 -20.34
N ALA A 402 -37.17 85.33 -21.28
CA ALA A 402 -36.58 85.28 -22.62
C ALA A 402 -36.77 86.61 -23.37
N ALA A 403 -37.97 87.19 -23.31
CA ALA A 403 -38.25 88.49 -23.93
C ALA A 403 -37.42 89.63 -23.32
N ARG A 404 -37.32 89.66 -21.99
CA ARG A 404 -36.55 90.68 -21.26
C ARG A 404 -35.05 90.60 -21.57
N ILE A 405 -34.50 89.39 -21.65
CA ILE A 405 -33.09 89.17 -21.99
C ILE A 405 -32.82 89.55 -23.45
N ALA A 406 -33.68 89.12 -24.38
CA ALA A 406 -33.54 89.44 -25.80
C ALA A 406 -33.56 90.96 -26.06
N ALA A 407 -34.47 91.69 -25.43
CA ALA A 407 -34.53 93.16 -25.54
C ALA A 407 -33.24 93.81 -25.00
N ARG A 408 -32.74 93.34 -23.85
CA ARG A 408 -31.52 93.87 -23.24
C ARG A 408 -30.27 93.57 -24.07
N GLU A 409 -30.17 92.39 -24.68
CA GLU A 409 -29.09 92.06 -25.61
C GLU A 409 -29.13 92.94 -26.86
N GLN A 410 -30.33 93.23 -27.39
CA GLN A 410 -30.49 94.11 -28.54
C GLN A 410 -30.05 95.56 -28.21
N GLU A 411 -30.37 96.06 -27.02
CA GLU A 411 -29.86 97.34 -26.53
C GLU A 411 -28.33 97.36 -26.42
N LEU A 412 -27.73 96.29 -25.87
CA LEU A 412 -26.28 96.15 -25.80
C LEU A 412 -25.65 96.14 -27.19
N GLN A 413 -26.21 95.42 -28.15
CA GLN A 413 -25.73 95.40 -29.54
C GLN A 413 -25.85 96.77 -30.21
N ARG A 414 -26.93 97.52 -29.98
CA ARG A 414 -27.06 98.90 -30.47
C ARG A 414 -25.98 99.80 -29.88
N MET A 415 -25.71 99.68 -28.57
CA MET A 415 -24.62 100.41 -27.93
C MET A 415 -23.23 100.00 -28.45
N GLU A 416 -23.00 98.72 -28.73
CA GLU A 416 -21.76 98.25 -29.35
C GLU A 416 -21.60 98.74 -30.79
N GLN A 417 -22.64 98.72 -31.60
CA GLN A 417 -22.62 99.27 -32.96
C GLN A 417 -22.34 100.77 -32.95
N GLN A 418 -22.96 101.52 -32.03
CA GLN A 418 -22.66 102.94 -31.81
C GLN A 418 -21.19 103.13 -31.41
N LYS A 419 -20.68 102.33 -30.47
CA LYS A 419 -19.25 102.37 -30.10
C LYS A 419 -18.34 102.03 -31.27
N GLN A 420 -18.67 101.03 -32.08
CA GLN A 420 -17.88 100.66 -33.26
C GLN A 420 -17.93 101.72 -34.36
N GLN A 421 -19.05 102.44 -34.51
CA GLN A 421 -19.14 103.60 -35.40
C GLN A 421 -18.24 104.74 -34.90
N VAL A 422 -18.29 105.05 -33.61
CA VAL A 422 -17.39 106.05 -32.99
C VAL A 422 -15.92 105.65 -33.13
N VAL A 423 -15.59 104.37 -32.97
CA VAL A 423 -14.23 103.85 -33.15
C VAL A 423 -13.83 103.88 -34.64
N LYS A 424 -14.69 103.52 -35.58
CA LYS A 424 -14.40 103.64 -37.02
C LYS A 424 -14.21 105.10 -37.45
N GLU A 425 -14.95 106.03 -36.85
CA GLU A 425 -14.78 107.48 -37.05
C GLU A 425 -13.51 108.03 -36.38
N GLN A 426 -13.05 107.44 -35.28
CA GLN A 426 -11.75 107.78 -34.66
C GLN A 426 -10.54 107.13 -35.35
N VAL A 427 -10.73 106.00 -36.04
CA VAL A 427 -9.66 105.28 -36.76
C VAL A 427 -9.47 105.81 -38.20
N THR A 428 -10.44 106.51 -38.79
CA THR A 428 -10.22 107.27 -40.04
C THR A 428 -9.47 108.59 -39.85
N ALA A 429 -9.27 109.03 -38.59
CA ALA A 429 -8.49 110.23 -38.23
C ALA A 429 -7.10 109.91 -37.64
N SER A 430 -6.70 108.63 -37.52
CA SER A 430 -5.36 108.24 -37.09
C SER A 430 -4.77 107.19 -38.04
N GLY A 431 -3.74 107.61 -38.77
CA GLY A 431 -3.00 106.76 -39.72
C GLY A 431 -2.41 105.49 -39.07
N PRO A 432 -1.95 104.54 -39.91
CA PRO A 432 -1.66 103.16 -39.52
C PRO A 432 -0.37 103.08 -38.68
N LEU A 433 -0.49 103.23 -37.37
CA LEU A 433 0.62 103.04 -36.43
C LEU A 433 0.12 102.31 -35.20
N GLN A 434 -0.05 100.99 -35.29
CA GLN A 434 0.05 100.09 -34.13
C GLN A 434 0.03 98.61 -34.54
N ALA A 435 0.87 98.24 -35.51
CA ALA A 435 1.22 96.85 -35.80
C ALA A 435 2.63 96.54 -35.30
N VAL A 436 2.94 96.75 -34.00
CA VAL A 436 4.27 96.36 -33.45
C VAL A 436 4.22 95.78 -32.02
N GLN A 437 3.18 95.98 -31.21
CA GLN A 437 3.26 95.60 -29.78
C GLN A 437 2.72 94.21 -29.40
N SER A 438 2.16 93.43 -30.34
CA SER A 438 1.75 92.04 -30.09
C SER A 438 2.86 91.00 -30.32
N ARG A 439 4.14 91.42 -30.40
CA ARG A 439 5.29 90.50 -30.54
C ARG A 439 6.15 90.36 -29.28
N THR A 440 5.82 91.05 -28.19
CA THR A 440 6.66 91.08 -26.96
C THR A 440 6.13 90.22 -25.81
N LEU A 441 4.95 89.60 -25.95
CA LEU A 441 4.40 88.68 -24.92
C LEU A 441 4.60 87.18 -25.23
N LEU A 442 5.33 86.86 -26.30
CA LEU A 442 5.71 85.48 -26.68
C LEU A 442 7.23 85.24 -26.61
N ARG A 443 7.97 86.08 -25.88
CA ARG A 443 9.43 85.95 -25.74
C ARG A 443 9.86 86.12 -24.28
N GLY A 444 9.36 85.25 -23.42
CA GLY A 444 9.83 85.11 -22.04
C GLY A 444 9.74 83.68 -21.58
N GLY A 445 10.88 82.97 -21.54
CA GLY A 445 11.06 81.78 -20.69
C GLY A 445 10.83 80.39 -21.32
N GLY A 446 11.02 80.22 -22.63
CA GLY A 446 10.72 78.95 -23.33
C GLY A 446 11.68 77.77 -23.07
N GLU A 447 12.89 77.98 -22.56
CA GLU A 447 13.86 76.87 -22.42
C GLU A 447 13.64 76.04 -21.13
N GLY A 448 13.14 76.62 -20.04
CA GLY A 448 12.91 75.88 -18.79
C GLY A 448 11.62 75.05 -18.79
N PHE A 449 10.59 75.47 -19.54
CA PHE A 449 9.29 74.80 -19.52
C PHE A 449 9.23 73.61 -20.48
N GLN A 450 9.89 73.70 -21.65
CA GLN A 450 10.00 72.55 -22.55
C GLN A 450 10.87 71.43 -21.97
N VAL A 451 11.95 71.76 -21.24
CA VAL A 451 12.75 70.75 -20.53
C VAL A 451 11.94 70.08 -19.41
N LYS A 452 11.12 70.83 -18.66
CA LYS A 452 10.22 70.24 -17.65
C LYS A 452 9.12 69.35 -18.25
N ILE A 453 8.59 69.69 -19.43
CA ILE A 453 7.61 68.85 -20.14
C ILE A 453 8.30 67.60 -20.71
N ALA A 454 9.52 67.72 -21.21
CA ALA A 454 10.29 66.57 -21.71
C ALA A 454 10.70 65.62 -20.58
N ASP A 455 11.11 66.16 -19.42
CA ASP A 455 11.43 65.35 -18.23
C ASP A 455 10.19 64.68 -17.63
N SER A 456 9.02 65.34 -17.68
CA SER A 456 7.78 64.75 -17.19
C SER A 456 7.23 63.68 -18.13
N THR A 457 7.33 63.86 -19.45
CA THR A 457 6.98 62.80 -20.43
C THR A 457 7.96 61.63 -20.37
N LYS A 458 9.26 61.87 -20.14
CA LYS A 458 10.24 60.80 -19.95
C LYS A 458 9.96 59.98 -18.69
N LYS A 459 9.70 60.64 -17.54
CA LYS A 459 9.29 59.94 -16.30
C LYS A 459 7.99 59.15 -16.48
N ALA A 460 7.01 59.68 -17.21
CA ALA A 460 5.77 58.96 -17.49
C ALA A 460 6.01 57.72 -18.38
N ALA A 461 6.92 57.82 -19.36
CA ALA A 461 7.31 56.69 -20.21
C ALA A 461 8.04 55.59 -19.42
N ASP A 462 8.94 55.97 -18.50
CA ASP A 462 9.67 55.02 -17.65
C ASP A 462 8.72 54.27 -16.70
N ILE A 463 7.75 54.95 -16.08
CA ILE A 463 6.71 54.32 -15.24
C ILE A 463 5.86 53.34 -16.06
N LEU A 464 5.47 53.70 -17.28
CA LEU A 464 4.70 52.81 -18.16
C LEU A 464 5.51 51.58 -18.58
N ALA A 465 6.83 51.71 -18.75
CA ALA A 465 7.71 50.57 -19.05
C ALA A 465 7.82 49.61 -17.85
N GLU A 466 7.95 50.13 -16.62
CA GLU A 466 7.94 49.30 -15.40
C GLU A 466 6.61 48.58 -15.20
N MET A 467 5.47 49.26 -15.42
CA MET A 467 4.15 48.62 -15.31
C MET A 467 3.98 47.47 -16.32
N ARG A 468 4.48 47.63 -17.56
CA ARG A 468 4.46 46.54 -18.55
C ARG A 468 5.33 45.36 -18.15
N LYS A 469 6.49 45.63 -17.52
CA LYS A 469 7.38 44.57 -17.02
C LYS A 469 6.73 43.81 -15.87
N LEU A 470 6.14 44.51 -14.90
CA LEU A 470 5.39 43.88 -13.82
C LEU A 470 4.19 43.06 -14.32
N GLN A 471 3.47 43.53 -15.34
CA GLN A 471 2.40 42.75 -15.97
C GLN A 471 2.92 41.48 -16.65
N ALA A 472 4.07 41.55 -17.33
CA ALA A 472 4.70 40.37 -17.93
C ALA A 472 5.13 39.35 -16.87
N ASP A 473 5.77 39.81 -15.79
CA ASP A 473 6.19 38.97 -14.67
C ASP A 473 4.98 38.31 -13.97
N LEU A 474 3.85 39.02 -13.86
CA LEU A 474 2.61 38.48 -13.29
C LEU A 474 2.00 37.39 -14.19
N ILE A 475 2.03 37.58 -15.52
CA ILE A 475 1.56 36.59 -16.49
C ILE A 475 2.46 35.36 -16.49
N GLU A 476 3.77 35.52 -16.30
CA GLU A 476 4.70 34.40 -16.22
C GLU A 476 4.56 33.63 -14.89
N ALA A 477 4.39 34.34 -13.76
CA ALA A 477 4.17 33.74 -12.45
C ALA A 477 2.85 32.93 -12.40
N THR A 478 1.78 33.44 -13.03
CA THR A 478 0.49 32.73 -13.14
C THR A 478 0.57 31.48 -14.03
N LYS A 479 1.40 31.48 -15.09
CA LYS A 479 1.67 30.27 -15.88
C LYS A 479 2.49 29.21 -15.14
N GLN A 480 3.34 29.62 -14.20
CA GLN A 480 4.22 28.69 -13.45
C GLN A 480 3.63 28.21 -12.12
N ASN A 481 2.43 28.66 -11.73
CA ASN A 481 1.78 28.31 -10.47
C ASN A 481 2.68 28.52 -9.23
N LYS A 482 3.60 29.50 -9.28
CA LYS A 482 4.48 29.87 -8.18
C LYS A 482 3.85 31.03 -7.39
N PRO A 483 3.85 30.98 -6.04
CA PRO A 483 3.36 32.08 -5.23
C PRO A 483 4.21 33.34 -5.49
N VAL A 484 3.56 34.45 -5.85
CA VAL A 484 4.22 35.72 -6.09
C VAL A 484 4.85 36.21 -4.78
N PRO A 485 6.17 36.44 -4.72
CA PRO A 485 6.80 36.99 -3.53
C PRO A 485 6.42 38.48 -3.43
N VAL A 486 5.46 38.79 -2.57
CA VAL A 486 5.11 40.17 -2.22
C VAL A 486 6.17 40.69 -1.27
N ASN A 487 7.23 41.30 -1.81
CA ASN A 487 8.22 42.00 -1.01
C ASN A 487 7.72 43.43 -0.75
N LEU A 488 7.04 43.63 0.38
CA LEU A 488 6.46 44.91 0.82
C LEU A 488 7.45 45.78 1.61
N GLU A 489 8.71 45.38 1.72
CA GLU A 489 9.77 46.19 2.34
C GLU A 489 10.54 46.98 1.28
N GLN A 490 9.99 48.14 0.89
CA GLN A 490 10.70 49.39 0.60
C GLN A 490 9.72 50.40 0.00
N ARG A 491 9.42 51.44 0.79
CA ARG A 491 8.83 52.70 0.33
C ARG A 491 9.92 53.62 -0.19
#